data_AF-A0A1W9PSD1-F1
#
_entry.id   AF-A0A1W9PSD1-F1
#
_cell.length_a   1.000
_cell.length_b   1.000
_cell.length_c   1.000
_cell.angle_alpha   90.00
_cell.angle_beta   90.00
_cell.angle_gamma   90.00
#
_symmetry.space_group_name_H-M   'P 1'
#
loop_
_entity.id
_entity.type
_entity.pdbx_description
1 polymer ?
#
loop_
_entity_poly.entity_id
_entity_poly.type
_entity_poly.pdbx_seq_one_letter_code
_entity_poly.pdbx_strand_id
1 'polypeptide(L)'
;MTAQVQSIDTTKPTQVNRKDIIIAVLLLIAGGVILVLGGFGTQPGEQAIFTDHILGDLFSLSSRGTLYTVGFMCILIAGLRLIRAFDSIQVVLTWGAVFLLLFGFLIWITSGTKLNITGMFQSMLTAATPLTLGALAGILCERAGIINIAIEGMMLSGAIEGMMLSGAFAAVAFAGVWPLFTRYSPSNTK
;
A
#
# COMPACT_ATOMS: atom_id res chain seq x y z
N MET A 1 70.55 -5.00 12.98
CA MET A 1 69.28 -5.69 13.31
C MET A 1 68.28 -4.63 13.73
N THR A 2 67.44 -4.16 12.81
CA THR A 2 66.40 -3.15 13.08
C THR A 2 65.05 -3.85 13.02
N ALA A 3 64.43 -4.04 14.19
CA ALA A 3 63.12 -4.67 14.30
C ALA A 3 62.04 -3.76 13.72
N GLN A 4 61.28 -4.26 12.74
CA GLN A 4 60.09 -3.62 12.20
C GLN A 4 58.94 -3.85 13.19
N VAL A 5 58.42 -2.77 13.78
CA VAL A 5 57.22 -2.83 14.62
C VAL A 5 56.02 -2.88 13.68
N GLN A 6 55.43 -4.07 13.54
CA GLN A 6 54.24 -4.28 12.75
C GLN A 6 53.04 -3.73 13.53
N SER A 7 52.52 -2.58 13.09
CA SER A 7 51.32 -1.98 13.67
C SER A 7 50.14 -2.93 13.47
N ILE A 8 49.57 -3.40 14.58
CA ILE A 8 48.36 -4.21 14.59
C ILE A 8 47.23 -3.32 14.07
N ASP A 9 46.82 -3.53 12.82
CA ASP A 9 45.65 -2.89 12.23
C ASP A 9 44.43 -3.21 13.09
N THR A 10 44.01 -2.21 13.86
CA THR A 10 42.83 -2.29 14.70
C THR A 10 41.63 -2.33 13.75
N THR A 11 40.99 -3.49 13.61
CA THR A 11 39.79 -3.65 12.78
C THR A 11 38.74 -2.64 13.24
N LYS A 12 38.54 -1.61 12.42
CA LYS A 12 37.57 -0.54 12.67
C LYS A 12 36.20 -1.20 12.92
N PRO A 13 35.53 -0.95 14.07
CA PRO A 13 34.25 -1.57 14.36
C PRO A 13 33.29 -1.23 13.21
N THR A 14 32.75 -2.28 12.59
CA THR A 14 31.92 -2.21 11.40
C THR A 14 30.60 -1.51 11.74
N GLN A 15 30.59 -0.18 11.68
CA GLN A 15 29.45 0.63 12.11
C GLN A 15 28.20 0.23 11.33
N VAL A 16 27.14 -0.13 12.04
CA VAL A 16 25.84 -0.44 11.43
C VAL A 16 25.29 0.81 10.77
N ASN A 17 25.02 0.74 9.47
CA ASN A 17 24.42 1.85 8.76
C ASN A 17 22.99 2.00 9.28
N ARG A 18 22.71 3.14 9.94
CA ARG A 18 21.40 3.42 10.54
C ARG A 18 20.26 3.26 9.53
N LYS A 19 20.52 3.55 8.26
CA LYS A 19 19.56 3.41 7.17
C LYS A 19 19.05 1.97 6.99
N ASP A 20 19.93 0.98 7.07
CA ASP A 20 19.56 -0.42 6.85
C ASP A 20 18.76 -0.99 8.02
N ILE A 21 19.07 -0.56 9.24
CA ILE A 21 18.25 -0.85 10.43
C ILE A 21 16.86 -0.23 10.27
N ILE A 22 16.77 1.04 9.89
CA ILE A 22 15.48 1.73 9.72
C ILE A 22 14.62 1.01 8.67
N ILE A 23 15.19 0.67 7.51
CA ILE A 23 14.44 -0.03 6.46
C ILE A 23 14.02 -1.44 6.91
N ALA A 24 14.90 -2.19 7.58
CA ALA A 24 14.55 -3.50 8.11
C ALA A 24 13.40 -3.41 9.15
N VAL A 25 13.45 -2.44 10.05
CA VAL A 25 12.38 -2.20 11.04
C VAL A 25 11.07 -1.82 10.35
N LEU A 26 11.09 -0.94 9.36
CA LEU A 26 9.90 -0.56 8.59
C LEU A 26 9.28 -1.77 7.88
N LEU A 27 10.10 -2.60 7.24
CA LEU A 27 9.64 -3.82 6.56
C LEU A 27 9.07 -4.84 7.54
N LEU A 28 9.67 -4.98 8.73
CA LEU A 28 9.20 -5.88 9.77
C LEU A 28 7.84 -5.42 10.32
N ILE A 29 7.68 -4.12 10.58
CA ILE A 29 6.40 -3.54 11.01
C ILE A 29 5.35 -3.74 9.92
N ALA A 30 5.66 -3.42 8.66
CA ALA A 30 4.72 -3.55 7.55
C ALA A 30 4.29 -5.03 7.32
N GLY A 31 5.24 -5.97 7.35
CA GLY A 31 4.94 -7.41 7.27
C GLY A 31 4.09 -7.89 8.43
N GLY A 32 4.39 -7.43 9.65
CA GLY A 32 3.59 -7.70 10.85
C GLY A 32 2.15 -7.18 10.73
N VAL A 33 1.96 -5.97 10.19
CA VAL A 33 0.64 -5.41 9.90
C VAL A 33 -0.14 -6.30 8.94
N ILE A 34 0.47 -6.77 7.85
CA ILE A 34 -0.21 -7.68 6.91
C ILE A 34 -0.64 -9.00 7.59
N LEU A 35 0.18 -9.58 8.47
CA LEU A 35 -0.20 -10.78 9.22
C LEU A 35 -1.40 -10.53 10.14
N VAL A 36 -1.42 -9.39 10.83
CA VAL A 36 -2.54 -8.98 11.70
C VAL A 36 -3.80 -8.77 10.86
N LEU A 37 -3.69 -8.11 9.71
CA LEU A 37 -4.81 -7.92 8.77
C LEU A 37 -5.33 -9.25 8.23
N GLY A 38 -4.46 -10.24 7.98
CA GLY A 38 -4.87 -11.58 7.58
C GLY A 38 -5.65 -12.33 8.67
N GLY A 39 -5.25 -12.15 9.93
CA GLY A 39 -5.92 -12.80 11.07
C GLY A 39 -7.25 -12.17 11.44
N PHE A 40 -7.32 -10.84 11.54
CA PHE A 40 -8.51 -10.12 12.01
C PHE A 40 -9.40 -9.57 10.90
N GLY A 41 -8.83 -9.31 9.72
CA GLY A 41 -9.51 -8.63 8.62
C GLY A 41 -10.09 -9.54 7.55
N THR A 42 -9.93 -10.87 7.64
CA THR A 42 -10.48 -11.83 6.65
C THR A 42 -11.18 -12.99 7.34
N GLN A 43 -12.23 -13.55 6.73
CA GLN A 43 -12.94 -14.73 7.25
C GLN A 43 -12.35 -16.05 6.71
N PRO A 44 -12.52 -17.20 7.40
CA PRO A 44 -12.04 -18.48 6.90
C PRO A 44 -12.79 -18.87 5.62
N GLY A 45 -12.06 -19.04 4.51
CA GLY A 45 -12.63 -19.43 3.20
C GLY A 45 -12.91 -18.28 2.24
N GLU A 46 -12.64 -17.04 2.66
CA GLU A 46 -12.75 -15.85 1.83
C GLU A 46 -11.68 -15.82 0.74
N GLN A 47 -12.07 -15.47 -0.49
CA GLN A 47 -11.20 -15.49 -1.66
C GLN A 47 -11.16 -14.10 -2.31
N ALA A 48 -9.96 -13.70 -2.72
CA ALA A 48 -9.73 -12.55 -3.57
C ALA A 48 -9.87 -13.01 -5.03
N ILE A 49 -10.93 -12.52 -5.70
CA ILE A 49 -11.23 -12.88 -7.09
C ILE A 49 -10.91 -11.69 -7.99
N PHE A 50 -9.98 -11.88 -8.92
CA PHE A 50 -9.64 -10.91 -9.95
C PHE A 50 -10.36 -11.29 -11.23
N THR A 51 -11.14 -10.35 -11.77
CA THR A 51 -11.98 -10.54 -12.96
C THR A 51 -11.59 -9.55 -14.04
N ASP A 52 -11.87 -9.94 -15.28
CA ASP A 52 -11.96 -9.06 -16.43
C ASP A 52 -13.40 -9.03 -16.96
N HIS A 53 -13.77 -7.93 -17.62
CA HIS A 53 -15.06 -7.75 -18.27
C HIS A 53 -15.24 -8.67 -19.49
N ILE A 54 -14.17 -8.98 -20.21
CA ILE A 54 -14.22 -9.82 -21.41
C ILE A 54 -13.92 -11.29 -21.08
N LEU A 55 -12.86 -11.55 -20.31
CA LEU A 55 -12.39 -12.91 -20.04
C LEU A 55 -13.08 -13.60 -18.84
N GLY A 56 -13.82 -12.88 -17.99
CA GLY A 56 -14.45 -13.44 -16.80
C GLY A 56 -13.50 -13.53 -15.60
N ASP A 57 -13.66 -14.54 -14.74
CA ASP A 57 -12.83 -14.70 -13.52
C ASP A 57 -11.42 -15.21 -13.92
N LEU A 58 -10.39 -14.39 -13.69
CA LEU A 58 -8.99 -14.69 -14.08
C LEU A 58 -8.26 -15.49 -13.00
N PHE A 59 -8.30 -15.02 -11.75
CA PHE A 59 -7.57 -15.60 -10.63
C PHE A 59 -8.45 -15.61 -9.38
N SER A 60 -8.48 -16.75 -8.68
CA SER A 60 -9.03 -16.88 -7.34
C SER A 60 -7.93 -17.29 -6.37
N LEU A 61 -7.68 -16.45 -5.37
CA LEU A 61 -6.64 -16.67 -4.37
C LEU A 61 -7.29 -16.71 -3.00
N SER A 62 -6.92 -17.70 -2.18
CA SER A 62 -7.36 -17.76 -0.78
C SER A 62 -6.74 -16.60 0.01
N SER A 63 -7.56 -15.61 0.38
CA SER A 63 -7.08 -14.34 0.94
C SER A 63 -6.20 -14.57 2.17
N ARG A 64 -6.70 -15.36 3.12
CA ARG A 64 -6.00 -15.61 4.38
C ARG A 64 -4.67 -16.35 4.17
N GLY A 65 -4.66 -17.35 3.29
CA GLY A 65 -3.45 -18.11 2.97
C GLY A 65 -2.40 -17.19 2.34
N THR A 66 -2.79 -16.39 1.37
CA THR A 66 -1.90 -15.46 0.67
C THR A 66 -1.38 -14.34 1.59
N LEU A 67 -2.21 -13.78 2.48
CA LEU A 67 -1.76 -12.76 3.43
C LEU A 67 -0.72 -13.30 4.41
N TYR A 68 -0.90 -14.53 4.91
CA TYR A 68 0.07 -15.14 5.81
C TYR A 68 1.39 -15.45 5.11
N THR A 69 1.37 -15.98 3.89
CA THR A 69 2.60 -16.25 3.15
C THR A 69 3.34 -14.97 2.79
N VAL A 70 2.64 -13.94 2.33
CA VAL A 70 3.21 -12.63 2.00
C VAL A 70 3.80 -11.96 3.24
N GLY A 71 3.04 -11.88 4.34
CA GLY A 71 3.50 -11.28 5.59
C GLY A 71 4.73 -12.00 6.16
N PHE A 72 4.75 -13.33 6.12
CA PHE A 72 5.90 -14.12 6.55
C PHE A 72 7.13 -13.88 5.67
N MET A 73 6.96 -13.83 4.34
CA MET A 73 8.06 -13.53 3.40
C MET A 73 8.63 -12.12 3.62
N CYS A 74 7.78 -11.12 3.90
CA CYS A 74 8.23 -9.77 4.23
C CYS A 74 9.07 -9.73 5.51
N ILE A 75 8.69 -10.49 6.54
CA ILE A 75 9.47 -10.59 7.79
C ILE A 75 10.79 -11.32 7.54
N LEU A 76 10.80 -12.39 6.73
CA LEU A 76 12.03 -13.07 6.35
C LEU A 76 12.98 -12.13 5.58
N ILE A 77 12.47 -11.35 4.63
CA ILE A 77 13.26 -10.36 3.89
C ILE A 77 13.81 -9.28 4.83
N ALA A 78 13.02 -8.83 5.80
CA ALA A 78 13.47 -7.87 6.82
C ALA A 78 14.61 -8.45 7.68
N GLY A 79 14.54 -9.73 8.06
CA GLY A 79 15.59 -10.43 8.80
C GLY A 79 16.85 -10.65 7.96
N LEU A 80 16.70 -11.09 6.70
CA LEU A 80 17.81 -11.28 5.77
C LEU A 80 18.56 -9.97 5.47
N ARG A 81 17.87 -8.83 5.51
CA ARG A 81 18.49 -7.51 5.33
C ARG A 81 19.48 -7.15 6.45
N LEU A 82 19.28 -7.67 7.66
CA LEU A 82 20.23 -7.47 8.77
C LEU A 82 21.53 -8.27 8.57
N ILE A 83 21.52 -9.26 7.66
CA ILE A 83 22.69 -10.06 7.31
C ILE A 83 23.47 -9.34 6.20
N ARG A 84 24.63 -8.78 6.59
CA ARG A 84 25.53 -8.00 5.72
C ARG A 84 26.23 -8.77 4.60
N ALA A 85 25.99 -10.08 4.49
CA ALA A 85 26.62 -10.90 3.45
C ALA A 85 26.16 -10.52 2.02
N PHE A 86 25.14 -9.67 1.87
CA PHE A 86 24.47 -9.45 0.60
C PHE A 86 24.16 -7.99 0.22
N ASP A 87 25.10 -7.05 0.40
CA ASP A 87 24.88 -5.64 0.05
C ASP A 87 24.39 -5.42 -1.40
N SER A 88 24.84 -6.24 -2.37
CA SER A 88 24.39 -6.15 -3.77
C SER A 88 22.91 -6.55 -3.97
N ILE A 89 22.41 -7.51 -3.19
CA ILE A 89 21.04 -8.02 -3.37
C ILE A 89 20.02 -7.25 -2.53
N GLN A 90 20.45 -6.43 -1.56
CA GLN A 90 19.57 -5.63 -0.71
C GLN A 90 18.61 -4.74 -1.50
N VAL A 91 19.05 -4.15 -2.63
CA VAL A 91 18.18 -3.35 -3.50
C VAL A 91 17.05 -4.22 -4.06
N VAL A 92 17.38 -5.39 -4.61
CA VAL A 92 16.40 -6.37 -5.12
C VAL A 92 15.45 -6.84 -4.02
N LEU A 93 15.97 -7.14 -2.81
CA LEU A 93 15.15 -7.50 -1.65
C LEU A 93 14.20 -6.37 -1.25
N THR A 94 14.65 -5.11 -1.34
CA THR A 94 13.80 -3.95 -1.01
C THR A 94 12.63 -3.85 -1.96
N TRP A 95 12.91 -3.85 -3.27
CA TRP A 95 11.88 -3.74 -4.29
C TRP A 95 10.96 -4.96 -4.30
N GLY A 96 11.51 -6.16 -4.07
CA GLY A 96 10.74 -7.39 -3.89
C GLY A 96 9.81 -7.34 -2.68
N ALA A 97 10.29 -6.85 -1.53
CA ALA A 97 9.45 -6.67 -0.34
C ALA A 97 8.37 -5.60 -0.55
N VAL A 98 8.70 -4.47 -1.19
CA VAL A 98 7.71 -3.44 -1.52
C VAL A 98 6.63 -4.01 -2.43
N PHE A 99 7.02 -4.76 -3.46
CA PHE A 99 6.07 -5.45 -4.35
C PHE A 99 5.17 -6.43 -3.58
N LEU A 100 5.75 -7.26 -2.71
CA LEU A 100 4.99 -8.19 -1.87
C LEU A 100 4.02 -7.47 -0.94
N LEU A 101 4.44 -6.36 -0.31
CA LEU A 101 3.57 -5.56 0.54
C LEU A 101 2.39 -4.97 -0.24
N LEU A 102 2.64 -4.42 -1.43
CA LEU A 102 1.60 -3.90 -2.30
C LEU A 102 0.63 -5.01 -2.75
N PHE A 103 1.16 -6.17 -3.10
CA PHE A 103 0.36 -7.33 -3.47
C PHE A 103 -0.50 -7.83 -2.31
N GLY A 104 0.08 -7.99 -1.11
CA GLY A 104 -0.66 -8.39 0.09
C GLY A 104 -1.75 -7.39 0.48
N PHE A 105 -1.46 -6.09 0.35
CA PHE A 105 -2.45 -5.04 0.56
C PHE A 105 -3.60 -5.12 -0.46
N LEU A 106 -3.29 -5.39 -1.73
CA LEU A 106 -4.31 -5.57 -2.75
C LEU A 106 -5.22 -6.76 -2.44
N ILE A 107 -4.65 -7.91 -2.05
CA ILE A 107 -5.42 -9.10 -1.64
C ILE A 107 -6.30 -8.82 -0.42
N TRP A 108 -5.81 -8.01 0.52
CA TRP A 108 -6.59 -7.62 1.69
C TRP A 108 -7.83 -6.81 1.30
N ILE A 109 -7.67 -5.79 0.46
CA ILE A 109 -8.78 -4.95 -0.02
C ILE A 109 -9.78 -5.76 -0.84
N THR A 110 -9.32 -6.75 -1.59
CA THR A 110 -10.18 -7.58 -2.44
C THR A 110 -10.74 -8.81 -1.73
N SER A 111 -10.45 -8.99 -0.44
CA SER A 111 -10.97 -10.13 0.30
C SER A 111 -12.49 -10.10 0.31
N GLY A 112 -13.11 -11.19 -0.17
CA GLY A 112 -14.57 -11.36 -0.16
C GLY A 112 -15.30 -10.62 -1.27
N THR A 113 -14.56 -9.92 -2.12
CA THR A 113 -15.11 -9.15 -3.24
C THR A 113 -14.47 -9.56 -4.56
N LYS A 114 -15.10 -9.15 -5.66
CA LYS A 114 -14.58 -9.33 -7.01
C LYS A 114 -13.96 -8.02 -7.49
N LEU A 115 -12.66 -8.02 -7.77
CA LEU A 115 -11.96 -6.87 -8.33
C LEU A 115 -11.91 -6.98 -9.86
N ASN A 116 -12.59 -6.07 -10.55
CA ASN A 116 -12.55 -5.96 -12.00
C ASN A 116 -11.38 -5.08 -12.45
N ILE A 117 -10.32 -5.70 -12.97
CA ILE A 117 -9.07 -5.01 -13.34
C ILE A 117 -9.31 -4.02 -14.48
N THR A 118 -10.09 -4.41 -15.48
CA THR A 118 -10.37 -3.57 -16.67
C THR A 118 -11.23 -2.37 -16.31
N GLY A 119 -12.25 -2.56 -15.47
CA GLY A 119 -13.08 -1.47 -14.95
C GLY A 119 -12.29 -0.49 -14.09
N MET A 120 -11.36 -0.98 -13.28
CA MET A 120 -10.46 -0.10 -12.50
C MET A 120 -9.53 0.69 -13.40
N PHE A 121 -8.93 0.07 -14.42
CA PHE A 121 -8.05 0.76 -15.36
C PHE A 121 -8.80 1.85 -16.13
N GLN A 122 -10.02 1.56 -16.59
CA GLN A 122 -10.87 2.56 -17.22
C GLN A 122 -11.18 3.72 -16.26
N SER A 123 -11.56 3.42 -15.02
CA SER A 123 -11.85 4.44 -14.01
C SER A 123 -10.64 5.34 -13.73
N MET A 124 -9.44 4.73 -13.65
CA MET A 124 -8.18 5.48 -13.50
C MET A 124 -7.93 6.41 -14.68
N LEU A 125 -8.10 5.94 -15.91
CA LEU A 125 -7.93 6.77 -17.10
C LEU A 125 -8.95 7.91 -17.17
N THR A 126 -10.21 7.64 -16.87
CA THR A 126 -11.27 8.65 -16.85
C THR A 126 -10.98 9.75 -15.82
N ALA A 127 -10.48 9.38 -14.64
CA ALA A 127 -10.07 10.35 -13.62
C ALA A 127 -8.78 11.10 -13.97
N ALA A 128 -7.78 10.43 -14.57
CA ALA A 128 -6.48 11.03 -14.92
C ALA A 128 -6.56 12.04 -16.07
N THR A 129 -7.48 11.82 -17.02
CA THR A 129 -7.61 12.66 -18.23
C THR A 129 -7.81 14.16 -17.94
N PRO A 130 -8.79 14.60 -17.11
CA PRO A 130 -8.98 16.03 -16.81
C PRO A 130 -7.79 16.63 -16.05
N LEU A 131 -7.15 15.85 -15.18
CA LEU A 131 -5.93 16.25 -14.46
C LEU A 131 -4.78 16.55 -15.44
N THR A 132 -4.55 15.66 -16.42
CA THR A 132 -3.51 15.86 -17.43
C THR A 132 -3.83 17.03 -18.35
N LEU A 133 -5.08 17.20 -18.79
CA LEU A 133 -5.48 18.34 -19.61
C LEU A 133 -5.34 19.67 -18.86
N GLY A 134 -5.67 19.71 -17.56
CA GLY A 134 -5.44 20.87 -16.70
C GLY A 134 -3.97 21.22 -16.55
N ALA A 135 -3.10 20.22 -16.35
CA ALA A 135 -1.65 20.41 -16.28
C ALA A 135 -1.06 20.91 -17.60
N LEU A 136 -1.49 20.36 -18.74
CA LEU A 136 -1.08 20.81 -20.07
C LEU A 136 -1.51 22.26 -20.34
N ALA A 137 -2.71 22.65 -19.92
CA ALA A 137 -3.16 24.05 -20.01
C ALA A 137 -2.26 24.99 -19.20
N GLY A 138 -1.83 24.59 -18.00
CA GLY A 138 -0.87 25.36 -17.19
C GLY A 138 0.46 25.62 -17.91
N ILE A 139 1.05 24.57 -18.50
CA ILE A 139 2.30 24.68 -19.27
C ILE A 139 2.13 25.63 -20.49
N LEU A 140 0.99 25.58 -21.17
CA LEU A 140 0.70 26.49 -22.29
C LEU A 140 0.56 27.96 -21.83
N CYS A 141 -0.09 28.20 -20.69
CA CYS A 141 -0.21 29.54 -20.11
C CYS A 141 1.16 30.12 -19.74
N GLU A 142 2.04 29.32 -19.13
CA GLU A 142 3.42 29.73 -18.81
C GLU A 142 4.19 30.15 -20.08
N ARG A 143 4.05 29.39 -21.17
CA ARG A 143 4.67 29.75 -22.46
C ARG A 143 4.08 31.00 -23.10
N ALA A 144 2.82 31.32 -22.80
CA ALA A 144 2.15 32.54 -23.28
C ALA A 144 2.44 33.77 -22.40
N GLY A 145 3.26 33.63 -21.33
CA GLY A 145 3.54 34.71 -20.39
C GLY A 145 2.37 35.03 -19.45
N ILE A 146 1.40 34.11 -19.32
CA ILE A 146 0.22 34.26 -18.47
C ILE A 146 0.35 33.30 -17.29
N ILE A 147 0.45 33.84 -16.08
CA ILE A 147 0.53 33.03 -14.86
C ILE A 147 -0.90 32.72 -14.40
N ASN A 148 -1.29 31.44 -14.48
CA ASN A 148 -2.66 31.00 -14.18
C ASN A 148 -2.81 30.47 -12.74
N ILE A 149 -3.19 31.35 -11.81
CA ILE A 149 -3.51 30.98 -10.42
C ILE A 149 -4.93 30.39 -10.29
N ALA A 150 -5.80 30.65 -11.27
CA ALA A 150 -7.18 30.17 -11.24
C ALA A 150 -7.29 28.65 -11.41
N ILE A 151 -6.41 28.02 -12.19
CA ILE A 151 -6.38 26.55 -12.35
C ILE A 151 -6.05 25.86 -11.02
N GLU A 152 -5.02 26.34 -10.32
CA GLU A 152 -4.63 25.77 -9.03
C GLU A 152 -5.75 25.95 -7.99
N GLY A 153 -6.40 27.12 -7.99
CA GLY A 153 -7.57 27.39 -7.13
C GLY A 153 -8.77 26.51 -7.44
N MET A 154 -9.12 26.30 -8.71
CA MET A 154 -10.26 25.45 -9.10
C MET A 154 -10.03 23.97 -8.79
N MET A 155 -8.80 23.47 -8.97
CA MET A 155 -8.48 22.08 -8.64
C MET A 155 -8.50 21.83 -7.12
N LEU A 156 -7.94 22.76 -6.34
CA LEU A 156 -7.93 22.63 -4.88
C LEU A 156 -9.32 22.81 -4.26
N SER A 157 -10.09 23.79 -4.72
CA SER A 157 -11.49 23.97 -4.27
C SER A 157 -12.37 22.78 -4.65
N GLY A 158 -12.24 22.24 -5.86
CA GLY A 158 -12.96 21.03 -6.28
C GLY A 158 -12.57 19.79 -5.46
N ALA A 159 -11.29 19.64 -5.10
CA ALA A 159 -10.85 18.54 -4.24
C ALA A 159 -11.43 18.65 -2.82
N ILE A 160 -11.44 19.85 -2.23
CA ILE A 160 -12.02 20.11 -0.91
C ILE A 160 -13.52 19.86 -0.93
N GLU A 161 -14.24 20.40 -1.92
CA GLU A 161 -15.69 20.22 -2.05
C GLU A 161 -16.05 18.74 -2.23
N GLY A 162 -15.32 18.00 -3.07
CA GLY A 162 -15.49 16.56 -3.24
C GLY A 162 -15.25 15.76 -1.97
N MET A 163 -14.21 16.13 -1.19
CA MET A 163 -13.92 15.49 0.10
C MET A 163 -15.03 15.78 1.13
N MET A 164 -15.52 17.01 1.20
CA MET A 164 -16.57 17.40 2.14
C MET A 164 -17.89 16.69 1.82
N LEU A 165 -18.29 16.67 0.55
CA LEU A 165 -19.52 16.00 0.12
C LEU A 165 -19.43 14.49 0.37
N SER A 166 -18.34 13.83 -0.04
CA SER A 166 -18.17 12.39 0.20
C SER A 166 -18.19 12.03 1.69
N GLY A 167 -17.52 12.82 2.53
CA GLY A 167 -17.57 12.67 3.99
C GLY A 167 -18.97 12.84 4.56
N ALA A 168 -19.75 13.81 4.07
CA ALA A 168 -21.13 14.01 4.49
C ALA A 168 -22.02 12.81 4.11
N PHE A 169 -21.90 12.27 2.90
CA PHE A 169 -22.64 11.07 2.49
C PHE A 169 -22.27 9.85 3.33
N ALA A 170 -20.99 9.65 3.64
CA ALA A 170 -20.54 8.58 4.52
C ALA A 170 -21.10 8.72 5.95
N ALA A 171 -21.14 9.94 6.49
CA ALA A 171 -21.73 10.21 7.80
C ALA A 171 -23.22 9.91 7.86
N VAL A 172 -23.98 10.28 6.81
CA VAL A 172 -25.41 9.95 6.71
C VAL A 172 -25.62 8.44 6.60
N ALA A 173 -24.83 7.75 5.78
CA ALA A 173 -24.88 6.29 5.69
C ALA A 173 -24.61 5.62 7.03
N PHE A 174 -23.58 6.06 7.75
CA PHE A 174 -23.26 5.56 9.08
C PHE A 174 -24.38 5.85 10.10
N ALA A 175 -24.89 7.08 10.14
CA ALA A 175 -25.98 7.47 11.03
C ALA A 175 -27.30 6.74 10.74
N GLY A 176 -27.58 6.40 9.48
CA GLY A 176 -28.75 5.61 9.10
C GLY A 176 -28.63 4.13 9.41
N VAL A 177 -27.43 3.57 9.30
CA VAL A 177 -27.18 2.13 9.48
C VAL A 177 -26.88 1.78 10.95
N TRP A 178 -26.20 2.64 11.70
CA TRP A 178 -25.83 2.40 13.10
C TRP A 178 -27.01 2.04 14.02
N PRO A 179 -28.18 2.71 13.95
CA PRO A 179 -29.34 2.36 14.75
C PRO A 179 -29.89 0.96 14.42
N LEU A 180 -29.72 0.45 13.20
CA LEU A 180 -30.17 -0.89 12.82
C LEU A 180 -29.37 -1.97 13.55
N PHE A 181 -28.06 -1.76 13.75
CA PHE A 181 -27.23 -2.67 14.56
C PHE A 181 -27.63 -2.67 16.03
N THR A 182 -28.04 -1.52 16.58
CA THR A 182 -28.50 -1.44 17.98
C THR A 182 -29.89 -2.05 18.21
N ARG A 183 -30.70 -2.20 17.15
CA ARG A 183 -32.05 -2.81 17.22
C ARG A 183 -32.02 -4.33 17.10
N TYR A 184 -30.93 -4.94 16.65
CA TYR A 184 -30.76 -6.40 16.67
C TYR A 184 -30.17 -6.83 18.02
N SER A 185 -30.95 -6.71 19.09
CA SER A 185 -30.68 -7.41 20.34
C SER A 185 -31.49 -8.71 20.31
N PRO A 186 -30.86 -9.90 20.27
CA PRO A 186 -31.60 -11.15 20.26
C PRO A 186 -32.33 -11.29 21.60
N SER A 187 -33.64 -10.99 21.60
CA SER A 187 -34.50 -11.25 22.74
C SER A 187 -34.57 -12.76 22.92
N ASN A 188 -33.78 -13.25 23.87
CA ASN A 188 -33.74 -14.63 24.32
C ASN A 188 -35.14 -15.00 24.84
N THR A 189 -35.94 -15.61 23.96
CA THR A 189 -37.24 -16.18 24.31
C THR A 189 -36.95 -17.54 24.94
N LYS A 190 -37.17 -17.60 26.26
CA LYS A 190 -37.30 -18.86 27.00
C LYS A 190 -38.59 -19.55 26.60
#